data_AF-A0A6J4YAS8-F1
#
_entry.id   AF-A0A6J4YAS8-F1
#
_cell.length_a   1.000
_cell.length_b   1.000
_cell.length_c   1.000
_cell.angle_alpha   90.00
_cell.angle_beta   90.00
_cell.angle_gamma   90.00
#
_symmetry.space_group_name_H-M   'P 1'
#
loop_
_entity.id
_entity.type
_entity.pdbx_description
1 polymer ?
#
loop_
_entity_poly.entity_id
_entity_poly.type
_entity_poly.pdbx_seq_one_letter_code
_entity_poly.pdbx_strand_id
1 'polypeptide(L)'
;MKQPEKTATGPRVDEIIESRSPAGRQELVQGWQNLLKKILQQMAPYMREGHLITFRSINEQERVIFTKLSQTIAVPDAAGAIYMPPSVRHQMLYHRPESEPQPIPDHSPDNPPDEGVVLACRKVDISLIVNALLAKPPFAPAIDVYDEGQLLAGYVYNTIDECIGEMTKVLQIHLHSETRQK
;
A
#
# COMPACT_ATOMS: atom_id res chain seq x y z
N MET A 1 17.05 -35.55 35.22
CA MET A 1 17.62 -35.60 33.85
C MET A 1 16.57 -35.13 32.85
N LYS A 2 17.03 -34.38 31.83
CA LYS A 2 16.35 -33.87 30.62
C LYS A 2 15.78 -32.44 30.65
N GLN A 3 16.67 -31.48 30.33
CA GLN A 3 16.47 -30.52 29.24
C GLN A 3 17.09 -31.11 27.95
N PRO A 4 16.94 -30.52 26.75
CA PRO A 4 15.85 -29.67 26.22
C PRO A 4 15.36 -30.14 24.83
N GLU A 5 14.18 -29.71 24.39
CA GLU A 5 13.85 -29.70 22.96
C GLU A 5 13.79 -28.26 22.46
N LYS A 6 14.69 -27.97 21.52
CA LYS A 6 14.70 -26.76 20.70
C LYS A 6 13.67 -26.94 19.59
N THR A 7 12.79 -25.95 19.41
CA THR A 7 12.24 -25.62 18.10
C THR A 7 12.24 -24.11 17.92
N ALA A 8 13.15 -23.66 17.06
CA ALA A 8 13.16 -22.34 16.49
C ALA A 8 12.11 -22.28 15.38
N THR A 9 11.26 -21.25 15.36
CA THR A 9 10.58 -20.83 14.13
C THR A 9 9.97 -19.43 14.27
N GLY A 10 10.68 -18.44 13.73
CA GLY A 10 10.15 -17.23 13.08
C GLY A 10 9.56 -16.12 13.96
N PRO A 11 9.94 -14.84 13.77
CA PRO A 11 9.15 -13.74 14.32
C PRO A 11 7.73 -13.79 13.71
N ARG A 12 6.72 -13.68 14.58
CA ARG A 12 5.31 -13.64 14.17
C ARG A 12 5.05 -12.35 13.42
N VAL A 13 4.33 -12.43 12.32
CA VAL A 13 3.89 -11.28 11.52
C VAL A 13 3.09 -10.27 12.38
N ASP A 14 2.54 -10.72 13.51
CA ASP A 14 1.83 -9.91 14.50
C ASP A 14 2.74 -8.89 15.22
N GLU A 15 4.06 -9.15 15.33
CA GLU A 15 5.02 -8.18 15.91
C GLU A 15 5.41 -7.07 14.91
N ILE A 16 5.12 -7.23 13.63
CA ILE A 16 5.47 -6.24 12.58
C ILE A 16 4.53 -5.02 12.62
N ILE A 17 3.42 -5.10 13.35
CA ILE A 17 2.42 -4.03 13.40
C ILE A 17 2.66 -3.05 14.58
N GLU A 18 3.24 -3.51 15.69
CA GLU A 18 3.52 -2.66 16.86
C GLU A 18 4.84 -1.88 16.77
N SER A 19 5.74 -2.25 15.86
CA SER A 19 6.92 -1.45 15.54
C SER A 19 6.87 -0.98 14.09
N ARG A 20 6.00 -0.01 13.77
CA ARG A 20 6.19 0.75 12.53
C ARG A 20 7.58 1.36 12.59
N SER A 21 8.46 0.91 11.69
CA SER A 21 9.87 1.26 11.68
C SER A 21 10.05 2.76 11.82
N PRO A 22 10.91 3.24 12.75
CA PRO A 22 11.34 4.63 12.71
C PRO A 22 11.92 4.93 11.32
N ALA A 23 11.67 6.13 10.80
CA ALA A 23 12.18 6.59 9.51
C ALA A 23 13.67 6.23 9.36
N GLY A 24 14.02 5.59 8.24
CA GLY A 24 15.38 5.08 8.01
C GLY A 24 15.45 3.87 7.08
N ARG A 25 16.67 3.47 6.74
CA ARG A 25 16.96 2.33 5.87
C ARG A 25 16.88 1.03 6.69
N GLN A 26 15.87 0.21 6.43
CA GLN A 26 15.73 -1.11 7.03
C GLN A 26 15.50 -2.15 5.93
N GLU A 27 16.07 -3.35 6.06
CA GLU A 27 15.95 -4.40 5.04
C GLU A 27 14.49 -4.76 4.75
N LEU A 28 13.62 -4.71 5.78
CA LEU A 28 12.18 -4.90 5.65
C LEU A 28 11.52 -3.81 4.81
N VAL A 29 11.86 -2.54 5.05
CA VAL A 29 11.36 -1.38 4.28
C VAL A 29 11.81 -1.48 2.82
N GLN A 30 13.07 -1.85 2.59
CA GLN A 30 13.61 -2.06 1.25
C GLN A 30 12.89 -3.20 0.51
N GLY A 31 12.66 -4.33 1.19
CA GLY A 31 11.93 -5.47 0.63
C GLY A 31 10.49 -5.11 0.27
N TRP A 32 9.81 -4.39 1.16
CA TRP A 32 8.45 -3.90 0.94
C TRP A 32 8.37 -2.94 -0.24
N GLN A 33 9.22 -1.92 -0.29
CA GLN A 33 9.25 -0.98 -1.41
C GLN A 33 9.57 -1.68 -2.74
N ASN A 34 10.44 -2.70 -2.74
CA ASN A 34 10.71 -3.49 -3.95
C ASN A 34 9.47 -4.23 -4.46
N LEU A 35 8.61 -4.73 -3.56
CA LEU A 35 7.33 -5.31 -3.93
C LEU A 35 6.41 -4.25 -4.55
N LEU A 36 6.25 -3.10 -3.91
CA LEU A 36 5.43 -1.99 -4.42
C LEU A 36 5.90 -1.52 -5.81
N LYS A 37 7.22 -1.42 -5.99
CA LYS A 37 7.85 -1.06 -7.25
C LYS A 37 7.52 -2.06 -8.35
N LYS A 38 7.56 -3.37 -8.07
CA LYS A 38 7.18 -4.42 -9.03
C LYS A 38 5.71 -4.28 -9.46
N ILE A 39 4.81 -4.00 -8.51
CA ILE A 39 3.39 -3.76 -8.81
C ILE A 39 3.24 -2.56 -9.74
N LEU A 40 3.86 -1.42 -9.40
CA LEU A 40 3.80 -0.21 -10.22
C LEU A 40 4.42 -0.41 -11.61
N GLN A 41 5.51 -1.18 -11.73
CA GLN A 41 6.10 -1.54 -13.02
C GLN A 41 5.15 -2.35 -13.89
N GLN A 42 4.41 -3.31 -13.31
CA GLN A 42 3.41 -4.09 -14.02
C GLN A 42 2.21 -3.22 -14.45
N MET A 43 1.85 -2.23 -13.63
CA MET A 43 0.72 -1.34 -13.89
C MET A 43 1.07 -0.15 -14.79
N ALA A 44 2.35 0.14 -15.00
CA ALA A 44 2.85 1.29 -15.76
C ALA A 44 2.20 1.48 -17.15
N PRO A 45 1.93 0.42 -17.97
CA PRO A 45 1.26 0.58 -19.26
C PRO A 45 -0.17 1.13 -19.18
N TYR A 46 -0.82 0.97 -18.02
CA TYR A 46 -2.21 1.40 -17.80
C TYR A 46 -2.31 2.73 -17.05
N MET A 47 -1.28 3.08 -16.28
CA MET A 47 -1.24 4.30 -15.48
C MET A 47 -1.29 5.55 -16.38
N ARG A 48 -2.04 6.54 -15.90
CA ARG A 48 -2.24 7.82 -16.58
C ARG A 48 -1.84 8.96 -15.65
N GLU A 49 -1.04 9.87 -16.18
CA GLU A 49 -0.64 11.11 -15.52
C GLU A 49 -1.87 11.94 -15.11
N GLY A 50 -1.87 12.47 -13.88
CA GLY A 50 -2.97 13.23 -13.30
C GLY A 50 -4.21 12.40 -12.92
N HIS A 51 -4.16 11.06 -13.01
CA HIS A 51 -5.34 10.22 -12.80
C HIS A 51 -5.12 9.13 -11.74
N LEU A 52 -6.18 8.90 -10.96
CA LEU A 52 -6.36 7.69 -10.17
C LEU A 52 -7.17 6.68 -11.01
N ILE A 53 -6.59 5.51 -11.26
CA ILE A 53 -7.26 4.41 -11.99
C ILE A 53 -7.51 3.21 -11.06
N THR A 54 -8.31 2.25 -11.50
CA THR A 54 -8.45 0.96 -10.84
C THR A 54 -8.70 -0.16 -11.86
N PHE A 55 -8.87 -1.38 -11.38
CA PHE A 55 -9.08 -2.58 -12.18
C PHE A 55 -10.47 -2.57 -12.80
N ARG A 56 -10.61 -3.18 -13.99
CA ARG A 56 -11.87 -3.20 -14.74
C ARG A 56 -12.98 -3.96 -14.00
N SER A 57 -12.61 -5.05 -13.32
CA SER A 57 -13.51 -5.93 -12.62
C SER A 57 -13.33 -5.75 -11.12
N ILE A 58 -14.25 -5.00 -10.50
CA ILE A 58 -14.34 -4.77 -9.05
C ILE A 58 -15.79 -4.96 -8.61
N ASN A 59 -16.00 -5.35 -7.36
CA ASN A 59 -17.35 -5.54 -6.82
C ASN A 59 -18.06 -4.18 -6.57
N GLU A 60 -19.34 -4.23 -6.18
CA GLU A 60 -20.15 -3.03 -6.00
C GLU A 60 -19.64 -2.14 -4.85
N GLN A 61 -19.25 -2.73 -3.72
CA GLN A 61 -18.70 -2.01 -2.58
C GLN A 61 -17.38 -1.32 -2.94
N GLU A 62 -16.48 -2.01 -3.63
CA GLU A 62 -15.21 -1.48 -4.10
C GLU A 62 -15.39 -0.34 -5.11
N ARG A 63 -16.45 -0.40 -5.92
CA ARG A 63 -16.83 0.69 -6.84
C ARG A 63 -17.25 1.94 -6.09
N VAL A 64 -17.99 1.80 -4.99
CA VAL A 64 -18.38 2.94 -4.13
C VAL A 64 -17.13 3.60 -3.55
N ILE A 65 -16.20 2.80 -3.00
CA ILE A 65 -14.92 3.31 -2.48
C ILE A 65 -14.11 3.99 -3.58
N PHE A 66 -13.93 3.35 -4.73
CA PHE A 66 -13.19 3.95 -5.85
C PHE A 66 -13.81 5.26 -6.32
N THR A 67 -15.13 5.35 -6.37
CA THR A 67 -15.84 6.59 -6.75
C THR A 67 -15.51 7.70 -5.76
N LYS A 68 -15.59 7.43 -4.44
CA LYS A 68 -15.20 8.36 -3.38
C LYS A 68 -13.75 8.83 -3.53
N LEU A 69 -12.82 7.88 -3.71
CA LEU A 69 -11.39 8.18 -3.93
C LEU A 69 -11.18 9.07 -5.15
N SER A 70 -11.77 8.72 -6.29
CA SER A 70 -11.61 9.48 -7.55
C SER A 70 -12.20 10.89 -7.50
N GLN A 71 -13.19 11.14 -6.64
CA GLN A 71 -13.80 12.47 -6.45
C GLN A 71 -13.04 13.33 -5.44
N THR A 72 -12.30 12.70 -4.52
CA THR A 72 -11.64 13.39 -3.39
C THR A 72 -10.15 13.62 -3.65
N ILE A 73 -9.50 12.70 -4.34
CA ILE A 73 -8.05 12.70 -4.54
C ILE A 73 -7.71 13.37 -5.87
N ALA A 74 -7.04 14.51 -5.82
CA ALA A 74 -6.43 15.13 -6.98
C ALA A 74 -4.98 14.63 -7.11
N VAL A 75 -4.72 13.83 -8.14
CA VAL A 75 -3.39 13.32 -8.45
C VAL A 75 -2.61 14.40 -9.21
N PRO A 76 -1.36 14.73 -8.83
CA PRO A 76 -0.53 15.69 -9.57
C PRO A 76 -0.32 15.27 -11.03
N ASP A 77 -0.20 16.24 -11.95
CA ASP A 77 -0.07 15.98 -13.39
C ASP A 77 1.13 15.10 -13.74
N ALA A 78 2.24 15.19 -13.01
CA ALA A 78 3.45 14.39 -13.24
C ALA A 78 3.37 12.96 -12.65
N ALA A 79 2.28 12.63 -11.97
CA ALA A 79 2.10 11.38 -11.25
C ALA A 79 0.92 10.58 -11.77
N GLY A 80 0.98 9.26 -11.65
CA GLY A 80 -0.17 8.38 -11.82
C GLY A 80 -0.45 7.65 -10.50
N ALA A 81 -1.71 7.31 -10.27
CA ALA A 81 -2.09 6.52 -9.10
C ALA A 81 -2.99 5.34 -9.50
N ILE A 82 -2.87 4.26 -8.74
CA ILE A 82 -3.74 3.09 -8.84
C ILE A 82 -4.41 2.84 -7.49
N TYR A 83 -5.70 2.56 -7.52
CA TYR A 83 -6.41 1.96 -6.40
C TYR A 83 -6.46 0.45 -6.61
N MET A 84 -5.86 -0.29 -5.69
CA MET A 84 -5.94 -1.75 -5.59
C MET A 84 -6.99 -2.11 -4.52
N PRO A 85 -8.18 -2.58 -4.94
CA PRO A 85 -9.20 -2.95 -3.98
C PRO A 85 -8.84 -4.26 -3.25
N PRO A 86 -9.52 -4.57 -2.13
CA PRO A 86 -9.25 -5.77 -1.34
C PRO A 86 -9.31 -7.07 -2.13
N SER A 87 -10.27 -7.23 -3.05
CA SER A 87 -10.39 -8.44 -3.87
C SER A 87 -9.17 -8.70 -4.74
N VAL A 88 -8.66 -7.65 -5.39
CA VAL A 88 -7.45 -7.71 -6.23
C VAL A 88 -6.23 -8.00 -5.37
N ARG A 89 -6.09 -7.30 -4.25
CA ARG A 89 -4.97 -7.55 -3.33
C ARG A 89 -5.00 -8.98 -2.79
N HIS A 90 -6.18 -9.52 -2.49
CA HIS A 90 -6.33 -10.90 -2.05
C HIS A 90 -5.91 -11.90 -3.14
N GLN A 91 -6.29 -11.66 -4.39
CA GLN A 91 -5.83 -12.47 -5.52
C GLN A 91 -4.31 -12.38 -5.72
N MET A 92 -3.74 -11.18 -5.59
CA MET A 92 -2.31 -10.96 -5.81
C MET A 92 -1.41 -11.47 -4.68
N LEU A 93 -1.85 -11.36 -3.42
CA LEU A 93 -1.00 -11.62 -2.25
C LEU A 93 -1.35 -12.92 -1.50
N TYR A 94 -2.60 -13.40 -1.61
CA TYR A 94 -3.09 -14.55 -0.84
C TYR A 94 -3.52 -15.74 -1.70
N HIS A 95 -3.62 -15.60 -3.03
CA HIS A 95 -3.82 -16.75 -3.92
C HIS A 95 -2.51 -17.53 -4.09
N ARG A 96 -2.15 -18.28 -3.04
CA ARG A 96 -1.01 -19.19 -3.04
C ARG A 96 -1.39 -20.54 -3.66
N PRO A 97 -0.43 -21.28 -4.24
CA PRO A 97 -0.64 -22.66 -4.64
C PRO A 97 -1.21 -23.48 -3.47
N GLU A 98 -2.09 -24.46 -3.75
CA GLU A 98 -2.72 -25.32 -2.71
C GLU A 98 -1.72 -26.00 -1.76
N SER A 99 -0.45 -26.11 -2.18
CA SER A 99 0.66 -26.67 -1.39
C SER A 99 1.20 -25.75 -0.29
N GLU A 100 0.80 -24.48 -0.25
CA GLU A 100 1.27 -23.51 0.74
C GLU A 100 0.22 -23.26 1.85
N PRO A 101 0.65 -22.97 3.09
CA PRO A 101 -0.28 -22.66 4.18
C PRO A 101 -1.17 -21.47 3.80
N GLN A 102 -2.48 -21.71 3.78
CA GLN A 102 -3.49 -20.66 3.62
C GLN A 102 -3.50 -19.77 4.88
N PRO A 103 -3.54 -18.43 4.73
CA PRO A 103 -3.72 -17.54 5.87
C PRO A 103 -5.01 -17.84 6.65
N ILE A 104 -5.00 -17.55 7.95
CA ILE A 104 -6.08 -17.80 8.92
C ILE A 104 -7.40 -17.10 8.47
N PRO A 105 -8.59 -17.64 8.78
CA PRO A 105 -9.89 -17.25 8.20
C PRO A 105 -10.41 -15.81 8.48
N ASP A 106 -9.69 -14.97 9.24
CA ASP A 106 -10.21 -13.65 9.68
C ASP A 106 -10.19 -12.57 8.59
N HIS A 107 -9.71 -12.89 7.39
CA HIS A 107 -9.64 -11.97 6.25
C HIS A 107 -10.30 -12.60 5.02
N SER A 108 -11.62 -12.76 5.06
CA SER A 108 -12.38 -13.18 3.89
C SER A 108 -12.47 -12.02 2.87
N PRO A 109 -12.60 -12.30 1.57
CA PRO A 109 -12.93 -11.28 0.57
C PRO A 109 -14.20 -10.47 0.92
N ASP A 110 -15.11 -11.07 1.68
CA ASP A 110 -16.36 -10.46 2.12
C ASP A 110 -16.20 -9.55 3.35
N ASN A 111 -15.12 -9.70 4.12
CA ASN A 111 -14.81 -8.84 5.26
C ASN A 111 -13.29 -8.56 5.34
N PRO A 112 -12.75 -7.77 4.40
CA PRO A 112 -11.32 -7.47 4.37
C PRO A 112 -10.92 -6.54 5.52
N PRO A 113 -9.68 -6.64 6.03
CA PRO A 113 -9.16 -5.80 7.11
C PRO A 113 -8.89 -4.34 6.71
N ASP A 114 -9.12 -4.00 5.44
CA ASP A 114 -8.98 -2.66 4.87
C ASP A 114 -9.96 -2.46 3.72
N GLU A 115 -10.12 -1.20 3.31
CA GLU A 115 -10.84 -0.79 2.10
C GLU A 115 -9.88 -0.64 0.90
N GLY A 116 -8.75 -1.35 0.92
CA GLY A 116 -7.77 -1.38 -0.19
C GLY A 116 -6.59 -0.43 -0.02
N VAL A 117 -5.82 -0.34 -1.11
CA VAL A 117 -4.53 0.37 -1.16
C VAL A 117 -4.52 1.36 -2.32
N VAL A 118 -3.99 2.57 -2.10
CA VAL A 118 -3.66 3.50 -3.18
C VAL A 118 -2.15 3.56 -3.34
N LEU A 119 -1.64 3.23 -4.53
CA LEU A 119 -0.22 3.40 -4.87
C LEU A 119 -0.08 4.52 -5.90
N ALA A 120 0.88 5.41 -5.69
CA ALA A 120 1.19 6.48 -6.62
C ALA A 120 2.70 6.65 -6.78
N CYS A 121 3.11 7.01 -8.00
CA CYS A 121 4.48 7.38 -8.32
C CYS A 121 4.49 8.32 -9.53
N ARG A 122 5.65 8.91 -9.82
CA ARG A 122 5.85 9.61 -11.09
C ARG A 122 6.05 8.59 -12.20
N LYS A 123 5.66 8.93 -13.43
CA LYS A 123 5.82 8.03 -14.58
C LYS A 123 7.28 7.74 -14.91
N VAL A 124 8.12 8.77 -14.79
CA VAL A 124 9.56 8.71 -15.10
C VAL A 124 10.42 8.30 -13.89
N ASP A 125 9.82 8.25 -12.70
CA ASP A 125 10.52 7.97 -11.46
C ASP A 125 9.66 7.11 -10.52
N ILE A 126 10.02 5.84 -10.47
CA ILE A 126 9.43 4.81 -9.61
C ILE A 126 10.35 4.47 -8.42
N SER A 127 11.35 5.31 -8.10
CA SER A 127 12.09 5.21 -6.84
C SER A 127 11.27 5.79 -5.69
N LEU A 128 10.55 6.89 -5.95
CA LEU A 128 9.66 7.53 -4.99
C LEU A 128 8.23 6.98 -5.11
N ILE A 129 7.75 6.34 -4.05
CA ILE A 129 6.43 5.69 -4.02
C ILE A 129 5.63 6.21 -2.83
N VAL A 130 4.42 6.69 -3.10
CA VAL A 130 3.41 6.96 -2.07
C VAL A 130 2.48 5.75 -2.00
N ASN A 131 2.32 5.18 -0.81
CA ASN A 131 1.45 4.04 -0.54
C ASN A 131 0.49 4.37 0.59
N ALA A 132 -0.80 4.30 0.32
CA ALA A 132 -1.82 4.46 1.34
C ALA A 132 -2.54 3.15 1.61
N LEU A 133 -2.62 2.74 2.87
CA LEU A 133 -3.41 1.61 3.33
C LEU A 133 -4.66 2.13 4.06
N LEU A 134 -5.83 1.81 3.53
CA LEU A 134 -7.12 2.22 4.10
C LEU A 134 -7.61 1.22 5.16
N ALA A 135 -6.82 1.04 6.22
CA ALA A 135 -7.04 0.00 7.22
C ALA A 135 -8.30 0.21 8.08
N LYS A 136 -8.97 -0.88 8.45
CA LYS A 136 -10.06 -0.88 9.43
C LYS A 136 -9.50 -1.14 10.84
N PRO A 137 -10.23 -0.75 11.90
CA PRO A 137 -9.89 -1.13 13.27
C PRO A 137 -9.64 -2.64 13.41
N PRO A 138 -8.66 -3.06 14.24
CA PRO A 138 -7.88 -2.23 15.18
C PRO A 138 -6.69 -1.47 14.57
N PHE A 139 -6.46 -1.61 13.25
CA PHE A 139 -5.35 -0.95 12.58
C PHE A 139 -5.71 0.47 12.13
N ALA A 140 -4.72 1.34 12.10
CA ALA A 140 -4.89 2.73 11.68
C ALA A 140 -4.60 2.91 10.17
N PRO A 141 -5.49 3.58 9.42
CA PRO A 141 -5.20 4.05 8.08
C PRO A 141 -3.93 4.90 8.04
N ALA A 142 -3.18 4.77 6.96
CA ALA A 142 -1.92 5.49 6.85
C ALA A 142 -1.48 5.73 5.41
N ILE A 143 -0.62 6.73 5.24
CA ILE A 143 0.11 7.01 4.02
C ILE A 143 1.61 6.95 4.32
N ASP A 144 2.32 6.08 3.63
CA ASP A 144 3.76 5.93 3.72
C ASP A 144 4.41 6.41 2.42
N VAL A 145 5.54 7.08 2.56
CA VAL A 145 6.34 7.58 1.43
C VAL A 145 7.69 6.92 1.46
N TYR A 146 8.02 6.22 0.38
CA TYR A 146 9.27 5.47 0.25
C TYR A 146 10.15 6.08 -0.82
N ASP A 147 11.45 6.21 -0.55
CA ASP A 147 12.47 6.59 -1.53
C ASP A 147 13.74 5.74 -1.35
N GLU A 148 14.24 5.15 -2.44
CA GLU A 148 15.49 4.37 -2.48
C GLU A 148 15.78 3.42 -1.29
N GLY A 149 14.77 2.67 -0.85
CA GLY A 149 14.88 1.69 0.25
C GLY A 149 14.58 2.26 1.64
N GLN A 150 14.10 3.49 1.73
CA GLN A 150 13.88 4.21 2.99
C GLN A 150 12.44 4.66 3.11
N LEU A 151 11.91 4.60 4.33
CA LEU A 151 10.65 5.26 4.69
C LEU A 151 10.97 6.73 4.98
N LEU A 152 10.63 7.60 4.03
CA LEU A 152 10.89 9.04 4.10
C LEU A 152 9.89 9.74 5.04
N ALA A 153 8.62 9.34 4.98
CA ALA A 153 7.56 9.88 5.81
C ALA A 153 6.47 8.83 6.03
N GLY A 154 5.82 8.88 7.21
CA GLY A 154 4.63 8.10 7.54
C GLY A 154 3.59 8.99 8.18
N TYR A 155 2.38 8.99 7.63
CA TYR A 155 1.23 9.73 8.12
C TYR A 155 0.19 8.73 8.61
N VAL A 156 -0.24 8.83 9.87
CA VAL A 156 -1.22 7.93 10.48
C VAL A 156 -2.46 8.71 10.84
N TYR A 157 -3.64 8.15 10.54
CA TYR A 157 -4.93 8.81 10.70
C TYR A 157 -5.86 8.01 11.59
N ASN A 158 -6.83 8.68 12.21
CA ASN A 158 -7.81 7.99 13.08
C ASN A 158 -8.88 7.28 12.25
N THR A 159 -9.19 7.81 11.05
CA THR A 159 -10.23 7.28 10.18
C THR A 159 -9.78 7.19 8.72
N ILE A 160 -10.44 6.31 7.97
CA ILE A 160 -10.20 6.18 6.51
C ILE A 160 -10.52 7.49 5.81
N ASP A 161 -11.55 8.21 6.28
CA ASP A 161 -12.00 9.47 5.67
C ASP A 161 -10.98 10.59 5.86
N GLU A 162 -10.36 10.68 7.04
CA GLU A 162 -9.23 11.59 7.28
C GLU A 162 -8.05 11.25 6.35
N CYS A 163 -7.70 9.96 6.24
CA CYS A 163 -6.63 9.49 5.36
C CYS A 163 -6.87 9.85 3.90
N ILE A 164 -8.11 9.67 3.41
CA ILE A 164 -8.50 10.04 2.04
C ILE A 164 -8.44 11.56 1.86
N GLY A 165 -8.92 12.33 2.83
CA GLY A 165 -8.94 13.80 2.79
C GLY A 165 -7.55 14.44 2.68
N GLU A 166 -6.55 13.87 3.36
CA GLU A 166 -5.17 14.39 3.32
C GLU A 166 -4.35 13.88 2.12
N MET A 167 -4.84 12.88 1.38
CA MET A 167 -4.10 12.22 0.30
C MET A 167 -3.62 13.20 -0.77
N THR A 168 -4.49 14.09 -1.24
CA THR A 168 -4.15 15.09 -2.27
C THR A 168 -2.92 15.90 -1.85
N LYS A 169 -2.90 16.34 -0.59
CA LYS A 169 -1.79 17.14 -0.05
C LYS A 169 -0.50 16.32 0.02
N VAL A 170 -0.56 15.08 0.48
CA VAL A 170 0.62 14.19 0.53
C VAL A 170 1.16 13.93 -0.88
N LEU A 171 0.29 13.64 -1.85
CA LEU A 171 0.70 13.46 -3.25
C LEU A 171 1.35 14.73 -3.82
N GLN A 172 0.83 15.92 -3.53
CA GLN A 172 1.44 17.18 -3.97
C GLN A 172 2.81 17.41 -3.33
N ILE A 173 2.95 17.18 -2.03
CA ILE A 173 4.25 17.37 -1.33
C ILE A 173 5.33 16.48 -1.95
N HIS A 174 5.02 15.20 -2.20
CA HIS A 174 6.05 14.23 -2.57
C HIS A 174 6.17 14.00 -4.07
N LEU A 175 5.07 14.08 -4.83
CA LEU A 175 5.05 13.70 -6.24
C LEU A 175 4.87 14.86 -7.21
N HIS A 176 4.63 16.12 -6.77
CA HIS A 176 4.59 17.24 -7.73
C HIS A 176 5.93 17.35 -8.48
N SER A 177 5.91 17.78 -9.73
CA SER A 177 7.13 17.95 -10.50
C SER A 177 7.97 19.10 -9.95
N GLU A 178 8.99 18.79 -9.16
CA GLU A 178 10.18 19.64 -9.14
C GLU A 178 11.05 19.22 -10.31
N THR A 179 11.33 20.16 -11.20
CA THR A 179 12.47 20.08 -12.10
C THR A 179 13.70 19.83 -11.23
N ARG A 180 14.14 18.58 -11.06
CA ARG A 180 15.47 18.30 -10.50
C ARG A 180 16.45 18.93 -11.50
N GLN A 181 16.88 20.16 -11.23
CA GLN A 181 18.02 20.76 -11.89
C GLN A 181 19.20 19.83 -11.59
N LYS A 182 19.59 19.06 -12.60
CA LYS A 182 20.93 18.49 -12.70
C LYS A 182 21.79 19.45 -13.51
#